data_AF-A0A8T3V0I6-F1
#
_entry.id   AF-A0A8T3V0I6-F1
#
_cell.length_a   1.000
_cell.length_b   1.000
_cell.length_c   1.000
_cell.angle_alpha   90.00
_cell.angle_beta   90.00
_cell.angle_gamma   90.00
#
_symmetry.space_group_name_H-M   'P 1'
#
loop_
_entity.id
_entity.type
_entity.pdbx_description
1 polymer ?
#
loop_
_entity_poly.entity_id
_entity_poly.type
_entity_poly.pdbx_seq_one_letter_code
_entity_poly.pdbx_strand_id
1 'polypeptide(L)'
;MMEGGLSDLLPIIGMTGQHYTGQEKAKVRAMVQYGLSKRKAAEILNIAPSTIWRWNLPPSTFKNVEYPERTRQEAISLYKSGMSRLKISIRLGVGMRALNRWLGKSKDGREFNMYPLAVKQQARRLARDKSKNP
;
A
#
# COMPACT_ATOMS: atom_id res chain seq x y z
N MET A 1 -9.96 -50.69 19.97
CA MET A 1 -9.63 -49.60 20.90
C MET A 1 -8.22 -49.15 20.52
N MET A 2 -7.92 -47.94 20.08
CA MET A 2 -8.56 -46.61 20.19
C MET A 2 -8.19 -45.82 18.91
N GLU A 3 -9.15 -45.15 18.24
CA GLU A 3 -9.40 -43.69 18.27
C GLU A 3 -8.10 -42.88 18.06
N GLY A 4 -7.88 -42.18 16.93
CA GLY A 4 -8.61 -40.98 16.54
C GLY A 4 -7.98 -39.74 17.22
N GLY A 5 -7.31 -38.86 16.47
CA GLY A 5 -6.72 -37.65 17.08
C GLY A 5 -5.88 -36.77 16.16
N LEU A 6 -6.53 -36.10 15.20
CA LEU A 6 -6.02 -34.98 14.41
C LEU A 6 -5.73 -33.75 15.30
N SER A 7 -4.64 -33.75 16.08
CA SER A 7 -4.42 -32.68 17.06
C SER A 7 -2.97 -32.32 17.38
N ASP A 8 -2.03 -32.50 16.44
CA ASP A 8 -0.76 -31.74 16.50
C ASP A 8 -0.95 -30.39 15.81
N LEU A 9 -1.61 -29.55 16.60
CA LEU A 9 -1.93 -28.15 16.42
C LEU A 9 -0.71 -27.34 15.97
N LEU A 10 -0.60 -27.09 14.66
CA LEU A 10 0.20 -25.97 14.18
C LEU A 10 -0.43 -24.67 14.72
N PRO A 11 0.32 -23.82 15.42
CA PRO A 11 -0.23 -22.59 15.96
C PRO A 11 -0.57 -21.66 14.80
N ILE A 12 -1.88 -21.50 14.55
CA ILE A 12 -2.46 -20.41 13.79
C ILE A 12 -2.22 -19.14 14.61
N ILE A 13 -1.03 -18.57 14.50
CA ILE A 13 -0.71 -17.28 15.10
C ILE A 13 -0.54 -16.30 13.94
N GLY A 14 -1.62 -15.55 13.68
CA GLY A 14 -1.49 -14.23 13.12
C GLY A 14 -0.71 -13.36 14.10
N MET A 15 0.59 -13.15 13.85
CA MET A 15 1.37 -12.13 14.56
C MET A 15 2.28 -11.36 13.61
N THR A 16 2.09 -10.06 13.69
CA THR A 16 2.94 -8.97 13.23
C THR A 16 4.44 -9.25 13.36
N GLY A 17 5.17 -9.13 12.25
CA GLY A 17 6.62 -8.91 12.26
C GLY A 17 7.51 -10.15 12.27
N GLN A 18 7.26 -11.16 11.43
CA GLN A 18 8.29 -12.19 11.21
C GLN A 18 9.54 -11.60 10.55
N HIS A 19 10.66 -11.65 11.29
CA HIS A 19 11.98 -11.28 10.80
C HIS A 19 12.58 -12.45 10.02
N TYR A 20 12.32 -12.49 8.72
CA TYR A 20 12.94 -13.47 7.85
C TYR A 20 14.43 -13.16 7.63
N THR A 21 15.25 -14.19 7.83
CA THR A 21 16.70 -14.18 7.64
C THR A 21 17.06 -13.97 6.16
N GLY A 22 18.30 -13.53 5.91
CA GLY A 22 18.83 -13.42 4.54
C GLY A 22 18.87 -14.78 3.82
N GLN A 23 19.02 -15.88 4.56
CA GLN A 23 19.04 -17.24 4.03
C GLN A 23 17.69 -17.68 3.50
N GLU A 24 16.59 -17.38 4.21
CA GLU A 24 15.23 -17.70 3.74
C GLU A 24 14.88 -16.94 2.47
N LYS A 25 15.31 -15.67 2.36
CA LYS A 25 15.15 -14.87 1.14
C LYS A 25 15.93 -15.47 -0.03
N ALA A 26 17.16 -15.93 0.21
CA ALA A 26 17.99 -16.57 -0.81
C ALA A 26 17.38 -17.89 -1.29
N LYS A 27 16.90 -18.73 -0.38
CA LYS A 27 16.20 -19.99 -0.70
C LYS A 27 14.95 -19.76 -1.55
N VAL A 28 14.11 -18.79 -1.18
CA VAL A 28 12.94 -18.41 -1.97
C VAL A 28 13.34 -17.97 -3.38
N ARG A 29 14.36 -17.12 -3.53
CA ARG A 29 14.81 -16.65 -4.85
C ARG A 29 15.34 -17.80 -5.70
N ALA A 30 16.11 -18.71 -5.12
CA ALA A 30 16.60 -19.89 -5.81
C ALA A 30 15.43 -20.75 -6.30
N MET A 31 14.46 -21.07 -5.45
CA MET A 31 13.28 -21.86 -5.84
C MET A 31 12.53 -21.23 -7.02
N VAL A 32 12.32 -19.91 -6.99
CA VAL A 32 11.65 -19.19 -8.08
C VAL A 32 12.49 -19.17 -9.36
N GLN A 33 13.82 -19.03 -9.26
CA GLN A 33 14.73 -19.10 -10.41
C GLN A 33 14.75 -20.48 -11.07
N TYR A 34 14.65 -21.56 -10.29
CA TYR A 34 14.52 -22.94 -10.79
C TYR A 34 13.12 -23.25 -11.36
N GLY A 35 12.25 -22.25 -11.52
CA GLY A 35 10.92 -22.41 -12.14
C GLY A 35 9.82 -22.87 -11.19
N LEU A 36 10.10 -22.95 -9.88
CA LEU A 36 9.06 -23.26 -8.90
C LEU A 36 8.09 -22.09 -8.75
N SER A 37 6.80 -22.37 -8.71
CA SER A 37 5.80 -21.32 -8.52
C SER A 37 5.94 -20.69 -7.13
N LYS A 38 5.73 -19.37 -7.04
CA LYS A 38 5.78 -18.62 -5.77
C LYS A 38 4.84 -19.21 -4.70
N ARG A 39 3.73 -19.79 -5.13
CA ARG A 39 2.76 -20.47 -4.26
C ARG A 39 3.31 -21.79 -3.71
N LYS A 40 3.96 -22.60 -4.56
CA LYS A 40 4.60 -23.85 -4.12
C LYS A 40 5.81 -23.58 -3.22
N ALA A 41 6.57 -22.52 -3.47
CA ALA A 41 7.63 -22.07 -2.57
C ALA A 41 7.09 -21.62 -1.20
N ALA A 42 5.90 -21.03 -1.16
CA ALA A 42 5.22 -20.63 0.08
C ALA A 42 4.84 -21.82 0.94
N GLU A 43 4.28 -22.86 0.30
CA GLU A 43 3.92 -24.12 0.94
C GLU A 43 5.15 -24.86 1.48
N ILE A 44 6.23 -24.95 0.69
CA ILE A 44 7.46 -25.67 1.08
C ILE A 44 8.17 -24.97 2.24
N LEU A 45 8.23 -23.64 2.25
CA LEU A 45 8.96 -22.88 3.26
C LEU A 45 8.08 -22.43 4.42
N ASN A 46 6.78 -22.74 4.39
CA ASN A 46 5.78 -22.25 5.35
C ASN A 46 5.83 -20.72 5.54
N ILE A 47 6.05 -20.00 4.44
CA ILE A 47 6.11 -18.53 4.41
C ILE A 47 4.82 -18.03 3.75
N ALA A 48 4.22 -16.99 4.31
CA ALA A 48 3.04 -16.38 3.71
C ALA A 48 3.28 -16.01 2.23
N PRO A 49 2.37 -16.36 1.30
CA PRO A 49 2.53 -16.06 -0.12
C PRO A 49 2.84 -14.58 -0.37
N SER A 50 2.16 -13.68 0.34
CA SER A 50 2.34 -12.23 0.25
C SER A 50 3.78 -11.76 0.56
N THR A 51 4.50 -12.46 1.45
CA THR A 51 5.91 -12.21 1.76
C THR A 51 6.80 -12.62 0.58
N ILE A 52 6.59 -13.81 0.03
CA ILE A 52 7.35 -14.30 -1.14
C ILE A 52 7.12 -13.42 -2.36
N TRP A 53 5.88 -12.99 -2.57
CA TRP A 53 5.54 -12.03 -3.62
C TRP A 53 6.37 -10.76 -3.48
N ARG A 54 6.47 -10.20 -2.27
CA ARG A 54 7.25 -8.99 -1.97
C ARG A 54 8.75 -9.14 -2.26
N TRP A 55 9.35 -10.29 -1.97
CA TRP A 55 10.78 -10.53 -2.21
C TRP A 55 11.13 -10.78 -3.67
N ASN A 56 10.17 -11.24 -4.46
CA ASN A 56 10.31 -11.51 -5.88
C ASN A 56 9.61 -10.44 -6.74
N LEU A 57 9.36 -9.25 -6.20
CA LEU A 57 9.02 -8.09 -7.00
C LEU A 57 10.27 -7.66 -7.77
N PRO A 58 10.16 -7.35 -9.07
CA PRO A 58 11.29 -6.80 -9.80
C PRO A 58 11.74 -5.49 -9.12
N PRO A 59 13.04 -5.15 -9.15
CA PRO A 59 13.58 -3.94 -8.52
C PRO A 59 13.02 -2.61 -9.08
N SER A 60 12.06 -2.67 -10.01
CA SER A 60 11.47 -1.55 -10.74
C SER A 60 10.01 -1.23 -10.37
N THR A 61 9.29 -2.05 -9.58
CA THR A 61 7.89 -1.72 -9.21
C THR A 61 7.75 -0.44 -8.40
N PHE A 62 8.86 0.10 -7.89
CA PHE A 62 8.92 1.37 -7.18
C PHE A 62 9.96 2.32 -7.78
N LYS A 63 10.25 2.23 -9.09
CA LYS A 63 11.18 3.16 -9.73
C LYS A 63 10.72 4.59 -9.42
N ASN A 64 11.54 5.33 -8.67
CA ASN A 64 11.29 6.73 -8.42
C ASN A 64 11.40 7.42 -9.77
N VAL A 65 10.25 7.77 -10.36
CA VAL A 65 10.24 8.67 -11.50
C VAL A 65 10.76 10.00 -10.99
N GLU A 66 11.94 10.36 -11.44
CA GLU A 66 12.55 11.64 -11.17
C GLU A 66 11.96 12.66 -12.13
N TYR A 67 11.40 13.72 -11.58
CA TYR A 67 10.82 14.81 -12.38
C TYR A 67 11.75 16.02 -12.30
N PRO A 68 11.84 16.84 -13.36
CA PRO A 68 12.61 18.07 -13.33
C PRO A 68 12.17 18.97 -12.16
N GLU A 69 13.13 19.64 -11.52
CA GLU A 69 12.84 20.54 -10.38
C GLU A 69 11.87 21.68 -10.79
N ARG A 70 11.92 22.12 -12.05
CA ARG A 70 10.95 23.08 -12.62
C ARG A 70 9.51 22.57 -12.51
N THR A 71 9.27 21.31 -12.86
CA THR A 71 7.94 20.67 -12.77
C THR A 71 7.46 20.60 -11.33
N ARG A 72 8.37 20.35 -10.39
CA ARG A 72 8.06 20.37 -8.96
C ARG A 72 7.69 21.77 -8.47
N GLN A 73 8.47 22.79 -8.82
CA GLN A 73 8.19 24.18 -8.44
C GLN A 73 6.85 24.66 -9.01
N GLU A 74 6.54 24.30 -10.26
CA GLU A 74 5.27 24.60 -10.90
C GLU A 74 4.09 23.86 -10.24
N ALA A 75 4.27 22.59 -9.87
CA ALA A 75 3.25 21.86 -9.11
C ALA A 75 2.95 22.53 -7.76
N ILE A 76 3.98 23.06 -7.08
CA ILE A 76 3.84 23.77 -5.80
C ILE A 76 3.12 25.12 -5.99
N SER A 77 3.44 25.88 -7.04
CA SER A 77 2.78 27.17 -7.30
C SER A 77 1.30 26.99 -7.63
N LEU A 78 0.97 26.03 -8.50
CA LEU A 78 -0.41 25.67 -8.84
C LEU A 78 -1.20 25.16 -7.62
N TYR A 79 -0.52 24.43 -6.73
CA TYR A 79 -1.14 23.98 -5.49
C TYR A 79 -1.45 25.16 -4.55
N LYS A 80 -0.51 26.10 -4.41
CA LYS A 80 -0.70 27.32 -3.61
C LYS A 80 -1.79 28.23 -4.16
N SER A 81 -2.00 28.26 -5.48
CA SER A 81 -3.10 28.99 -6.12
C SER A 81 -4.47 28.30 -5.95
N GLY A 82 -4.54 27.18 -5.22
CA GLY A 82 -5.78 26.48 -4.91
C GLY A 82 -6.20 25.41 -5.92
N MET A 83 -5.31 25.02 -6.85
CA MET A 83 -5.62 23.95 -7.80
C MET A 83 -5.56 22.57 -7.12
N SER A 84 -6.52 21.70 -7.43
CA SER A 84 -6.56 20.35 -6.87
C SER A 84 -5.41 19.49 -7.40
N ARG A 85 -4.90 18.57 -6.57
CA ARG A 85 -3.82 17.63 -6.94
C ARG A 85 -4.14 16.83 -8.20
N LEU A 86 -5.41 16.44 -8.39
CA LEU A 86 -5.85 15.73 -9.59
C LEU A 86 -5.71 16.60 -10.84
N LYS A 87 -6.13 17.87 -10.77
CA LYS A 87 -6.03 18.81 -11.89
C LYS A 87 -4.56 19.15 -12.20
N ILE A 88 -3.71 19.24 -11.18
CA ILE A 88 -2.25 19.40 -11.33
C ILE A 88 -1.63 18.16 -11.98
N SER A 89 -2.03 16.95 -11.57
CA SER A 89 -1.55 15.69 -12.14
C SER A 89 -1.83 15.61 -13.64
N ILE A 90 -3.06 15.93 -14.03
CA ILE A 90 -3.48 15.93 -15.44
C ILE A 90 -2.71 17.01 -16.23
N ARG A 91 -2.57 18.21 -15.66
CA ARG A 91 -1.90 19.33 -16.33
C ARG A 91 -0.41 19.13 -16.55
N LEU A 92 0.29 18.56 -15.57
CA LEU A 92 1.75 18.43 -15.60
C LEU A 92 2.22 17.02 -16.01
N GLY A 93 1.30 16.08 -16.23
CA GLY A 93 1.65 14.68 -16.51
C GLY A 93 2.37 13.99 -15.35
N VAL A 94 2.21 14.51 -14.12
CA VAL A 94 2.90 14.00 -12.93
C VAL A 94 2.02 12.99 -12.21
N GLY A 95 2.58 11.84 -11.85
CA GLY A 95 1.87 10.83 -11.08
C GLY A 95 1.48 11.31 -9.67
N MET A 96 0.31 10.89 -9.20
CA MET A 96 -0.24 11.31 -7.90
C MET A 96 0.70 11.01 -6.71
N ARG A 97 1.51 9.93 -6.78
CA ARG A 97 2.54 9.63 -5.77
C ARG A 97 3.61 10.72 -5.66
N ALA A 98 4.05 11.28 -6.78
CA ALA A 98 5.05 12.36 -6.78
C ALA A 98 4.45 13.65 -6.23
N LEU A 99 3.22 14.00 -6.62
CA LEU A 99 2.50 15.14 -6.06
C LEU A 99 2.26 14.99 -4.55
N ASN A 100 1.86 13.81 -4.08
CA ASN A 100 1.69 13.56 -2.65
C ASN A 100 3.01 13.68 -1.87
N ARG A 101 4.14 13.30 -2.48
CA ARG A 101 5.46 13.47 -1.87
C ARG A 101 5.86 14.95 -1.78
N TRP A 102 5.64 15.73 -2.83
CA TRP A 102 6.04 17.15 -2.87
C TRP A 102 5.10 18.03 -2.05
N LEU A 103 3.80 17.76 -2.12
CA LEU A 103 2.75 18.58 -1.51
C LEU A 103 2.29 18.05 -0.14
N GLY A 104 2.68 16.83 0.24
CA GLY A 104 2.33 16.21 1.53
C GLY A 104 3.12 16.73 2.73
N LYS A 105 4.11 17.61 2.50
CA LYS A 105 4.90 18.26 3.56
C LYS A 105 4.54 19.73 3.81
N SER A 106 3.52 20.29 3.18
CA SER A 106 3.10 21.66 3.52
C SER A 106 2.49 21.65 4.92
N LYS A 107 3.19 22.26 5.90
CA LYS A 107 2.72 22.50 7.28
C LYS A 107 1.35 23.21 7.34
N ASP A 108 0.89 23.75 6.23
CA ASP A 108 -0.32 24.58 6.17
C ASP A 108 -1.64 23.80 6.22
N GLY A 109 -1.63 22.47 6.39
CA GLY A 109 -2.84 21.72 6.74
C GLY A 109 -4.03 21.89 5.79
N ARG A 110 -3.82 22.45 4.59
CA ARG A 110 -4.86 22.55 3.57
C ARG A 110 -4.94 21.20 2.91
N GLU A 111 -5.53 20.24 3.63
CA GLU A 111 -6.35 19.24 2.99
C GLU A 111 -7.26 20.03 2.04
N PHE A 112 -6.99 19.96 0.73
CA PHE A 112 -8.01 20.23 -0.25
C PHE A 112 -9.03 19.12 -0.09
N ASN A 113 -9.84 19.32 0.94
CA ASN A 113 -10.92 18.48 1.31
C ASN A 113 -11.92 18.67 0.19
N MET A 114 -11.99 17.68 -0.70
CA MET A 114 -12.87 17.68 -1.87
C MET A 114 -14.33 18.02 -1.49
N TYR A 115 -14.67 17.86 -0.20
CA TYR A 115 -15.88 18.34 0.41
C TYR A 115 -15.58 19.16 1.68
N PRO A 116 -16.25 20.30 1.89
CA PRO A 116 -16.22 21.04 3.14
C PRO A 116 -16.49 20.12 4.34
N LEU A 117 -15.90 20.43 5.50
CA LEU A 117 -16.07 19.61 6.71
C LEU A 117 -17.56 19.40 7.06
N ALA A 118 -18.39 20.42 6.82
CA ALA A 118 -19.84 20.38 6.98
C ALA A 118 -20.50 19.27 6.16
N VAL A 119 -20.11 19.10 4.89
CA VAL A 119 -20.65 18.07 4.00
C VAL A 119 -20.28 16.67 4.50
N LYS A 120 -19.06 16.49 5.03
CA LYS A 120 -18.65 15.22 5.64
C LYS A 120 -19.40 14.92 6.94
N GLN A 121 -19.61 15.93 7.77
CA GLN A 121 -20.37 15.78 9.01
C GLN A 121 -21.84 15.44 8.72
N GLN A 122 -22.44 16.08 7.71
CA GLN A 122 -23.79 15.78 7.25
C GLN A 122 -23.90 14.35 6.71
N ALA A 123 -22.95 13.91 5.87
CA ALA A 123 -22.92 12.54 5.38
C ALA A 123 -22.81 11.50 6.52
N ARG A 124 -22.02 11.80 7.56
CA ARG A 124 -21.91 10.93 8.75
C ARG A 124 -23.20 10.88 9.57
N ARG A 125 -23.91 12.01 9.71
CA ARG A 125 -25.23 12.06 10.37
C ARG A 125 -26.24 11.21 9.60
N LEU A 126 -26.36 11.42 8.29
CA LEU A 126 -27.25 10.63 7.42
C LEU A 126 -26.95 9.13 7.46
N ALA A 127 -25.67 8.74 7.45
CA ALA A 127 -25.28 7.33 7.55
C ALA A 127 -25.63 6.73 8.92
N ARG A 128 -25.50 7.50 10.01
CA ARG A 128 -25.88 7.08 11.36
C ARG A 128 -27.40 6.98 11.53
N ASP A 129 -28.17 7.86 10.91
CA ASP A 129 -29.63 7.83 10.98
C ASP A 129 -30.18 6.66 10.15
N LYS A 130 -29.57 6.39 8.98
CA LYS A 130 -29.90 5.22 8.15
C LYS A 130 -29.55 3.88 8.83
N SER A 131 -28.56 3.85 9.72
CA SER A 131 -28.23 2.63 10.49
C SER A 131 -29.11 2.44 11.73
N LYS A 132 -29.92 3.43 12.11
CA LYS A 132 -30.77 3.41 13.30
C LYS A 132 -32.24 3.16 13.03
N ASN A 133 -32.65 3.11 11.76
CA ASN A 133 -34.01 2.79 11.35
C ASN A 133 -33.98 1.50 10.51
N PRO A 134 -34.01 0.30 11.14
CA PRO A 134 -34.29 -0.95 10.44
C PRO A 134 -35.71 -0.98 9.87
#